data_AF-A0A1Y5S5M1-F1
#
_entry.id   AF-A0A1Y5S5M1-F1
#
_cell.length_a   1.000
_cell.length_b   1.000
_cell.length_c   1.000
_cell.angle_alpha   90.00
_cell.angle_beta   90.00
_cell.angle_gamma   90.00
#
_symmetry.space_group_name_H-M   'P 1'
#
loop_
_entity.id
_entity.type
_entity.pdbx_description
1 polymer ?
#
loop_
_entity_poly.entity_id
_entity_poly.type
_entity_poly.pdbx_seq_one_letter_code
_entity_poly.pdbx_strand_id
1 'polypeptide(L)'
;MSGAWPSDVRHVLSPDATAEELGIAILDALTHCRFIPPEHPDFDKLFTKRNAAELVDAYDAELMRLAGVKTKKSLYLGSKGVDVTRHTDWGEIRIHACSRRKGRYFWSRKSDVTGNETVPVTASALELGEAYLRALAMGGSVS
;
A
#
# COMPACT_ATOMS: atom_id res chain seq x y z
N MET A 1 -1.43 -12.42 -5.43
CA MET A 1 -2.11 -11.84 -4.25
C MET A 1 -1.02 -11.45 -3.27
N SER A 2 -0.96 -10.19 -2.85
CA SER A 2 -0.03 -9.70 -1.83
C SER A 2 -0.78 -9.48 -0.51
N GLY A 3 -0.08 -9.61 0.62
CA GLY A 3 -0.62 -9.37 1.96
C GLY A 3 0.50 -8.93 2.88
N ALA A 4 0.16 -8.22 3.97
CA ALA A 4 1.14 -7.79 4.95
C ALA A 4 1.69 -9.00 5.72
N TRP A 5 3.01 -9.13 5.75
CA TRP A 5 3.74 -10.13 6.50
C TRP A 5 4.09 -9.59 7.91
N PRO A 6 4.08 -10.43 8.97
CA PRO A 6 4.37 -9.97 10.34
C PRO A 6 5.75 -9.32 10.55
N SER A 7 6.71 -9.58 9.67
CA SER A 7 8.04 -8.95 9.67
C SER A 7 8.24 -7.90 8.58
N ASP A 8 7.18 -7.43 7.93
CA ASP A 8 7.28 -6.33 6.97
C ASP A 8 7.61 -5.03 7.69
N VAL A 9 8.49 -4.23 7.08
CA VAL A 9 8.77 -2.88 7.56
C VAL A 9 7.58 -1.99 7.24
N ARG A 10 7.09 -1.26 8.26
CA ARG A 10 6.04 -0.27 8.12
C ARG A 10 6.59 1.11 8.45
N HIS A 11 6.47 2.01 7.49
CA HIS A 11 6.78 3.42 7.68
C HIS A 11 5.49 4.19 7.97
N VAL A 12 5.45 4.87 9.12
CA VAL A 12 4.37 5.79 9.49
C VAL A 12 4.97 7.20 9.42
N LEU A 13 4.51 7.97 8.45
CA LEU A 13 5.04 9.30 8.15
C LEU A 13 4.04 10.39 8.51
N SER A 14 4.54 11.61 8.68
CA SER A 14 3.70 12.81 8.80
C SER A 14 2.86 13.00 7.53
N PRO A 15 1.62 13.52 7.61
CA PRO A 15 0.86 13.95 6.43
C PRO A 15 1.59 15.01 5.59
N ASP A 16 2.50 15.76 6.20
CA ASP A 16 3.30 16.80 5.54
C ASP A 16 4.68 16.29 5.06
N ALA A 17 4.89 14.97 5.06
CA ALA A 17 6.13 14.37 4.57
C ALA A 17 6.40 14.79 3.12
N THR A 18 7.67 15.10 2.86
CA THR A 18 8.12 15.49 1.52
C THR A 18 8.04 14.31 0.55
N ALA A 19 8.03 14.63 -0.74
CA ALA A 19 8.10 13.61 -1.79
C ALA A 19 9.34 12.71 -1.62
N GLU A 20 10.50 13.30 -1.26
CA GLU A 20 11.72 12.52 -1.06
C GLU A 20 11.60 11.54 0.11
N GLU A 21 11.09 11.97 1.27
CA GLU A 21 10.86 11.10 2.43
C GLU A 21 9.89 9.95 2.10
N LEU A 22 8.81 10.24 1.37
CA LEU A 22 7.88 9.22 0.87
C LEU A 22 8.59 8.23 -0.04
N GLY A 23 9.39 8.69 -0.98
CA GLY A 23 10.15 7.86 -1.89
C GLY A 23 11.13 6.93 -1.19
N ILE A 24 11.87 7.44 -0.21
CA ILE A 24 12.81 6.64 0.61
C ILE A 24 12.05 5.51 1.32
N ALA A 25 10.95 5.83 1.98
CA ALA A 25 10.13 4.85 2.69
C ALA A 25 9.54 3.78 1.75
N ILE A 26 9.10 4.18 0.55
CA ILE A 26 8.58 3.25 -0.47
C ILE A 26 9.70 2.32 -0.96
N LEU A 27 10.88 2.85 -1.29
CA LEU A 27 12.02 2.05 -1.75
C LEU A 27 12.42 1.04 -0.68
N ASP A 28 12.56 1.47 0.56
CA ASP A 28 12.88 0.59 1.69
C ASP A 28 11.83 -0.52 1.83
N ALA A 29 10.54 -0.18 1.90
CA ALA A 29 9.46 -1.17 1.99
C ALA A 29 9.49 -2.19 0.82
N LEU A 30 9.76 -1.74 -0.41
CA LEU A 30 9.89 -2.61 -1.58
C LEU A 30 11.09 -3.56 -1.49
N THR A 31 12.16 -3.22 -0.76
CA THR A 31 13.29 -4.15 -0.53
C THR A 31 12.93 -5.28 0.43
N HIS A 32 11.94 -5.07 1.30
CA HIS A 32 11.45 -6.06 2.24
C HIS A 32 10.35 -6.95 1.66
N CYS A 33 9.74 -6.58 0.53
CA CYS A 33 8.76 -7.41 -0.16
C CYS A 33 9.37 -8.73 -0.63
N ARG A 34 8.60 -9.82 -0.46
CA ARG A 34 9.02 -11.18 -0.84
C ARG A 34 8.06 -11.79 -1.85
N PHE A 35 8.63 -12.53 -2.80
CA PHE A 35 7.87 -13.45 -3.64
C PHE A 35 7.81 -14.82 -2.95
N ILE A 36 6.62 -15.24 -2.56
CA ILE A 36 6.35 -16.54 -1.91
C ILE A 36 5.57 -17.40 -2.91
N PRO A 37 6.22 -18.31 -3.66
CA PRO A 37 5.52 -19.17 -4.62
C PRO A 37 4.70 -20.27 -3.91
N PRO A 38 3.72 -20.91 -4.59
CA PRO A 38 2.89 -21.98 -4.02
C PRO A 38 3.66 -23.12 -3.35
N GLU A 39 4.86 -23.42 -3.83
CA GLU A 39 5.73 -24.48 -3.34
C GLU A 39 6.52 -24.07 -2.08
N HIS A 40 6.46 -22.79 -1.69
CA HIS A 40 7.20 -22.29 -0.54
C HIS A 40 6.59 -22.79 0.78
N PRO A 41 7.40 -23.22 1.77
CA PRO A 41 6.90 -23.79 3.03
C PRO A 41 6.04 -22.83 3.86
N ASP A 42 6.13 -21.53 3.59
CA ASP A 42 5.33 -20.49 4.24
C ASP A 42 4.07 -20.08 3.45
N PHE A 43 3.85 -20.64 2.25
CA PHE A 43 2.69 -20.31 1.43
C PHE A 43 1.38 -20.59 2.19
N ASP A 44 1.21 -21.79 2.73
CA ASP A 44 0.00 -22.13 3.47
C ASP A 44 -0.17 -21.30 4.74
N LYS A 45 0.92 -20.88 5.38
CA LYS A 45 0.86 -20.01 6.57
C LYS A 45 0.30 -18.62 6.25
N LEU A 46 0.53 -18.13 5.04
CA LEU A 46 -0.02 -16.85 4.57
C LEU A 46 -1.43 -16.95 4.05
N PHE A 47 -1.73 -18.02 3.32
CA PHE A 47 -2.93 -18.11 2.49
C PHE A 47 -4.04 -18.97 3.14
N THR A 48 -3.82 -19.54 4.33
CA THR A 48 -4.89 -20.17 5.12
C THR A 48 -5.72 -19.13 5.89
N LYS A 49 -7.03 -19.15 5.68
CA LYS A 49 -8.02 -18.15 6.15
C LYS A 49 -8.06 -17.86 7.65
N ARG A 50 -7.47 -18.70 8.51
CA ARG A 50 -7.76 -18.69 9.95
C ARG A 50 -7.12 -17.51 10.70
N ASN A 51 -6.05 -16.90 10.18
CA ASN A 51 -5.34 -15.78 10.83
C ASN A 51 -5.57 -14.41 10.16
N ALA A 52 -6.24 -14.37 9.00
CA ALA A 52 -6.35 -13.14 8.22
C ALA A 52 -7.23 -12.07 8.90
N ALA A 53 -8.33 -12.49 9.56
CA ALA A 53 -9.20 -11.55 10.26
C ALA A 53 -8.52 -10.92 11.48
N GLU A 54 -7.82 -11.73 12.29
CA GLU A 54 -7.09 -11.26 13.47
C GLU A 54 -5.95 -10.31 13.10
N LEU A 55 -5.21 -10.61 12.02
CA LEU A 55 -4.16 -9.72 11.51
C LEU A 55 -4.73 -8.39 11.03
N VAL A 56 -5.88 -8.39 10.35
CA VAL A 56 -6.56 -7.17 9.91
C VAL A 56 -7.09 -6.37 11.11
N ASP A 57 -7.63 -7.02 12.14
CA ASP A 57 -8.13 -6.33 13.33
C ASP A 57 -6.99 -5.73 14.16
N ALA A 58 -5.87 -6.44 14.32
CA ALA A 58 -4.67 -5.90 14.96
C ALA A 58 -4.08 -4.73 14.18
N TYR A 59 -4.09 -4.82 12.84
CA TYR A 59 -3.67 -3.73 11.96
C TYR A 59 -4.55 -2.49 12.12
N ASP A 60 -5.87 -2.66 12.09
CA ASP A 60 -6.84 -1.57 12.27
C ASP A 60 -6.70 -0.91 13.64
N ALA A 61 -6.52 -1.70 14.70
CA ALA A 61 -6.37 -1.19 16.07
C ALA A 61 -5.11 -0.31 16.20
N GLU A 62 -3.99 -0.72 15.61
CA GLU A 62 -2.76 0.08 15.65
C GLU A 62 -2.88 1.36 14.84
N LEU A 63 -3.49 1.31 13.64
CA LEU A 63 -3.73 2.53 12.85
C LEU A 63 -4.69 3.49 13.57
N MET A 64 -5.72 2.98 14.23
CA MET A 64 -6.62 3.80 15.05
C MET A 64 -5.88 4.48 16.20
N ARG A 65 -4.97 3.77 16.87
CA ARG A 65 -4.12 4.31 17.93
C ARG A 65 -3.22 5.43 17.41
N LEU A 66 -2.54 5.20 16.29
CA LEU A 66 -1.63 6.16 15.66
C LEU A 66 -2.37 7.42 15.17
N ALA A 67 -3.56 7.25 14.60
CA ALA A 67 -4.39 8.36 14.11
C ALA A 67 -5.21 9.05 15.23
N GLY A 68 -5.20 8.53 16.46
CA GLY A 68 -5.96 9.09 17.58
C GLY A 68 -7.48 8.98 17.42
N VAL A 69 -7.98 7.99 16.67
CA VAL A 69 -9.41 7.82 16.38
C VAL A 69 -9.99 6.58 17.07
N LYS A 70 -11.29 6.63 17.40
CA LYS A 70 -11.97 5.57 18.16
C LYS A 70 -12.75 4.56 17.31
N THR A 71 -12.92 4.81 16.01
CA THR A 71 -13.73 3.93 15.15
C THR A 71 -13.05 3.68 13.81
N LYS A 72 -13.24 2.48 13.25
CA LYS A 72 -12.83 2.16 11.87
C LYS A 72 -13.47 3.12 10.87
N LYS A 73 -14.72 3.54 11.11
CA LYS A 73 -15.39 4.54 10.26
C LYS A 73 -14.59 5.85 10.20
N SER A 74 -14.09 6.34 11.33
CA SER A 74 -13.25 7.53 11.40
C SER A 74 -11.88 7.30 10.76
N LEU A 75 -11.24 6.15 11.01
CA LEU A 75 -9.94 5.80 10.41
C LEU A 75 -10.00 5.82 8.88
N TYR A 76 -11.04 5.22 8.31
CA TYR A 76 -11.18 5.06 6.86
C TYR A 76 -11.91 6.23 6.18
N LEU A 77 -12.39 7.23 6.93
CA LEU A 77 -13.01 8.42 6.36
C LEU A 77 -11.96 9.28 5.64
N GLY A 78 -12.18 9.56 4.35
CA GLY A 78 -11.22 10.33 3.54
C GLY A 78 -9.94 9.58 3.16
N SER A 79 -9.74 8.37 3.68
CA SER A 79 -8.57 7.54 3.37
C SER A 79 -8.49 7.19 1.87
N LYS A 80 -7.27 7.25 1.34
CA LYS A 80 -6.94 6.91 -0.04
C LYS A 80 -5.97 5.73 -0.05
N GLY A 81 -5.94 5.01 -1.16
CA GLY A 81 -5.04 3.89 -1.37
C GLY A 81 -4.25 4.08 -2.65
N VAL A 82 -2.98 3.70 -2.60
CA VAL A 82 -2.11 3.59 -3.76
C VAL A 82 -1.42 2.23 -3.66
N ASP A 83 -1.42 1.48 -4.75
CA ASP A 83 -0.72 0.20 -4.86
C ASP A 83 0.59 0.41 -5.62
N VAL A 84 1.68 -0.08 -5.06
CA VAL A 84 3.03 0.07 -5.63
C VAL A 84 3.61 -1.31 -5.87
N THR A 85 4.04 -1.59 -7.09
CA THR A 85 4.61 -2.88 -7.47
C THR A 85 5.94 -2.67 -8.19
N ARG A 86 7.00 -3.34 -7.71
CA ARG A 86 8.29 -3.39 -8.39
C ARG A 86 8.35 -4.60 -9.32
N HIS A 87 8.70 -4.36 -10.58
CA HIS A 87 8.90 -5.40 -11.59
C HIS A 87 10.37 -5.39 -12.02
N THR A 88 11.18 -6.25 -11.40
CA THR A 88 12.61 -6.36 -11.69
C THR A 88 12.91 -6.85 -13.10
N ASP A 89 12.03 -7.71 -13.66
CA ASP A 89 12.28 -8.38 -14.94
C ASP A 89 12.26 -7.42 -16.15
N TRP A 90 11.56 -6.29 -16.03
CA TRP A 90 11.50 -5.26 -17.08
C TRP A 90 11.85 -3.85 -16.56
N GLY A 91 12.42 -3.76 -15.35
CA GLY A 91 13.07 -2.53 -14.86
C GLY A 91 12.14 -1.38 -14.46
N GLU A 92 10.90 -1.67 -14.04
CA GLU A 92 9.90 -0.64 -13.71
C GLU A 92 9.34 -0.76 -12.29
N ILE A 93 8.92 0.38 -11.73
CA ILE A 93 8.03 0.48 -10.57
C ILE A 93 6.70 1.06 -11.07
N ARG A 94 5.61 0.32 -10.84
CA ARG A 94 4.25 0.73 -11.20
C ARG A 94 3.51 1.23 -9.97
N ILE A 95 2.84 2.36 -10.11
CA ILE A 95 2.12 3.04 -9.04
C ILE A 95 0.69 3.23 -9.52
N HIS A 96 -0.26 2.68 -8.77
CA HIS A 96 -1.66 2.63 -9.16
C HIS A 96 -2.52 3.32 -8.12
N ALA A 97 -3.26 4.36 -8.53
CA ALA A 97 -4.31 4.92 -7.71
C ALA A 97 -5.41 3.86 -7.46
N CYS A 98 -5.83 3.73 -6.20
CA CYS A 98 -6.89 2.81 -5.83
C CYS A 98 -8.16 3.56 -5.44
N SER A 99 -9.29 2.95 -5.78
CA SER A 99 -10.62 3.40 -5.41
C SER A 99 -11.14 2.61 -4.22
N ARG A 100 -11.65 3.32 -3.20
CA ARG A 100 -12.30 2.65 -2.07
C ARG A 100 -13.71 2.25 -2.46
N ARG A 101 -14.09 0.99 -2.21
CA ARG A 101 -15.49 0.56 -2.37
C ARG A 101 -16.34 1.05 -1.22
N LYS A 102 -17.50 1.62 -1.54
CA LYS A 102 -18.47 2.13 -0.56
C LYS A 102 -18.85 1.05 0.46
N GLY A 103 -18.85 1.41 1.74
CA GLY A 103 -19.21 0.51 2.84
C GLY A 103 -18.20 -0.60 3.13
N ARG A 104 -17.02 -0.57 2.50
CA ARG A 104 -15.93 -1.53 2.73
C ARG A 104 -14.66 -0.81 3.20
N TYR A 105 -13.83 -1.54 3.95
CA TYR A 105 -12.48 -1.12 4.36
C TYR A 105 -11.41 -1.69 3.42
N PHE A 106 -11.74 -1.83 2.13
CA PHE A 106 -10.79 -2.29 1.12
C PHE A 106 -10.83 -1.39 -0.11
N TRP A 107 -9.70 -1.34 -0.79
CA TRP A 107 -9.53 -0.64 -2.05
C TRP A 107 -9.36 -1.63 -3.19
N SER A 108 -9.79 -1.23 -4.38
CA SER A 108 -9.49 -1.93 -5.62
C SER A 108 -8.82 -0.97 -6.58
N ARG A 109 -7.88 -1.47 -7.39
CA ARG A 109 -7.34 -0.71 -8.52
C ARG A 109 -8.51 -0.17 -9.36
N LYS A 110 -8.41 1.09 -9.77
CA LYS A 110 -9.35 1.68 -10.71
C LYS A 110 -9.34 0.90 -12.03
N SER A 111 -10.52 0.65 -12.60
CA SER A 111 -10.65 -0.02 -13.91
C SER A 111 -10.36 0.93 -15.06
N ASP A 112 -10.53 2.24 -14.85
CA ASP A 112 -10.00 3.28 -15.70
C ASP A 112 -8.52 3.49 -15.36
N VAL A 113 -7.64 3.39 -16.36
CA VAL A 113 -6.17 3.48 -16.25
C VAL A 113 -5.68 4.85 -15.74
N THR A 114 -6.61 5.79 -15.50
CA THR A 114 -6.38 7.15 -15.02
C THR A 114 -5.77 7.16 -13.62
N GLY A 115 -4.54 7.69 -13.51
CA GLY A 115 -3.77 7.73 -12.25
C GLY A 115 -2.77 6.59 -12.08
N ASN A 116 -2.41 5.89 -13.17
CA ASN A 116 -1.27 4.99 -13.20
C ASN A 116 0.00 5.77 -13.57
N GLU A 117 1.01 5.66 -12.72
CA GLU A 117 2.35 6.18 -13.00
C GLU A 117 3.31 5.01 -13.15
N THR A 118 4.34 5.19 -13.97
CA THR A 118 5.44 4.22 -14.11
C THR A 118 6.74 4.99 -14.06
N VAL A 119 7.64 4.55 -13.20
CA VAL A 119 9.01 5.08 -13.09
C VAL A 119 10.01 3.95 -13.26
N PRO A 120 11.21 4.20 -13.79
CA PRO A 120 12.25 3.17 -13.85
C PRO A 120 12.68 2.76 -12.44
N VAL A 121 13.17 1.53 -12.26
CA VAL A 121 13.71 1.06 -10.96
C VAL A 121 14.94 1.84 -10.49
N THR A 122 15.56 2.60 -11.40
CA THR A 122 16.69 3.50 -11.12
C THR A 122 16.26 4.92 -10.79
N ALA A 123 14.94 5.19 -10.74
CA ALA A 123 14.43 6.50 -10.35
C ALA A 123 14.90 6.86 -8.94
N SER A 124 15.17 8.15 -8.74
CA SER A 124 15.48 8.69 -7.43
C SER A 124 14.28 8.57 -6.48
N ALA A 125 14.53 8.63 -5.18
CA ALA A 125 13.47 8.67 -4.18
C ALA A 125 12.50 9.84 -4.45
N LEU A 126 13.02 11.01 -4.79
CA LEU A 126 12.20 12.17 -5.11
C LEU A 126 11.23 11.89 -6.27
N GLU A 127 11.71 11.39 -7.41
CA GLU A 127 10.88 11.08 -8.57
C GLU A 127 9.79 10.05 -8.25
N LEU A 128 10.14 9.01 -7.47
CA LEU A 128 9.20 8.00 -7.02
C LEU A 128 8.12 8.59 -6.11
N GLY A 129 8.52 9.44 -5.15
CA GLY A 129 7.59 10.09 -4.23
C GLY A 129 6.66 11.08 -4.91
N GLU A 130 7.16 11.85 -5.88
CA GLU A 130 6.31 12.73 -6.69
C GLU A 130 5.28 11.95 -7.50
N ALA A 131 5.70 10.85 -8.13
CA ALA A 131 4.79 9.95 -8.85
C ALA A 131 3.74 9.33 -7.91
N TYR A 132 4.14 8.94 -6.70
CA TYR A 132 3.22 8.47 -5.66
C TYR A 132 2.18 9.53 -5.30
N LEU A 133 2.60 10.78 -5.07
CA LEU A 133 1.70 11.89 -4.72
C LEU A 133 0.71 12.21 -5.85
N ARG A 134 1.16 12.16 -7.12
CA ARG A 134 0.25 12.31 -8.28
C ARG A 134 -0.81 11.21 -8.32
N ALA A 135 -0.41 9.95 -8.13
CA ALA A 135 -1.36 8.84 -8.06
C ALA A 135 -2.32 8.98 -6.85
N LEU A 136 -1.82 9.39 -5.68
CA LEU A 136 -2.61 9.62 -4.48
C LEU A 136 -3.65 10.73 -4.68
N ALA A 137 -3.31 11.81 -5.40
CA ALA A 137 -4.24 12.88 -5.73
C ALA A 137 -5.45 12.35 -6.53
N MET A 138 -5.20 11.39 -7.44
CA MET A 138 -6.22 10.73 -8.27
C MET A 138 -7.01 9.65 -7.53
N GLY A 139 -6.50 9.12 -6.42
CA GLY A 139 -7.19 8.17 -5.55
C GLY A 139 -8.38 8.79 -4.82
N GLY A 140 -9.42 7.99 -4.53
CA GLY A 140 -10.63 8.49 -3.87
C GLY A 140 -11.74 7.46 -3.69
N SER A 141 -12.86 7.89 -3.11
CA SER A 141 -14.07 7.07 -3.04
C SER A 141 -14.83 7.17 -4.36
N VAL A 142 -15.23 6.05 -4.95
CA VAL A 142 -16.25 6.07 -6.00
C VAL A 142 -17.59 6.27 -5.32
N SER A 143 -18.33 7.30 -5.74
CA SER A 143 -19.65 7.69 -5.22
C SER A 143 -20.70 6.58 -5.30
#